data_AF-A0A380NF01-F1
#
_entry.id   AF-A0A380NF01-F1
#
_cell.length_a   1.000
_cell.length_b   1.000
_cell.length_c   1.000
_cell.angle_alpha   90.00
_cell.angle_beta   90.00
_cell.angle_gamma   90.00
#
_symmetry.space_group_name_H-M   'P 1'
#
loop_
_entity.id
_entity.type
_entity.pdbx_description
1 polymer ?
#
loop_
_entity_poly.entity_id
_entity_poly.type
_entity_poly.pdbx_seq_one_letter_code
_entity_poly.pdbx_strand_id
1 'polypeptide(L)'
;MFSFEDPFPNVGVVIFHSLEVRQKALSLLREGIPNSEVARRLGVAKGTVGYWKHKERAERGECPGRRSPLCPRCDGRELDAPAYVQLLGLYLGDGHIVRPTAHSSPSLSVTLDDTWPGVQDECEAVMRAVLPDNSVHRVRRTGCQDVKAYSNHLPCLFPQHGPGPKNSRSIALAPWQRELVDAHPWQLIRGLIHSDGCRLTNWTVRTVGGERKRYEYPRYWFTNTSGDIRGLFTDTLDKVGVTWTSCPRGGVPYNISVARRPSVALMDAHVGPKY
;
A
#
# COMPACT_ATOMS: atom_id res chain seq x y z
N MET A 1 -3.95 -18.38 46.91
CA MET A 1 -4.69 -19.36 46.11
C MET A 1 -5.93 -18.64 45.58
N PHE A 2 -5.77 -17.93 44.46
CA PHE A 2 -6.81 -17.13 43.82
C PHE A 2 -6.95 -17.64 42.38
N SER A 3 -8.11 -18.20 42.05
CA SER A 3 -8.55 -18.51 40.68
C SER A 3 -9.68 -17.51 40.37
N PHE A 4 -9.53 -16.55 39.46
CA PHE A 4 -9.61 -16.64 37.99
C PHE A 4 -10.81 -17.46 37.51
N GLU A 5 -11.85 -16.77 37.04
CA GLU A 5 -12.40 -16.94 35.68
C GLU A 5 -13.24 -15.72 35.27
N ASP A 6 -12.82 -15.12 34.15
CA ASP A 6 -13.33 -13.92 33.51
C ASP A 6 -14.68 -14.14 32.78
N PRO A 7 -15.44 -13.05 32.52
CA PRO A 7 -16.67 -13.09 31.73
C PRO A 7 -16.36 -13.18 30.23
N PHE A 8 -16.80 -14.27 29.59
CA PHE A 8 -16.75 -14.41 28.14
C PHE A 8 -17.64 -13.36 27.43
N PRO A 9 -17.20 -12.81 26.28
CA PRO A 9 -17.89 -11.73 25.58
C PRO A 9 -19.08 -12.24 24.75
N ASN A 10 -20.18 -11.49 24.88
CA ASN A 10 -21.31 -11.30 23.97
C ASN A 10 -21.23 -12.04 22.61
N VAL A 11 -21.76 -13.27 22.58
CA VAL A 11 -22.14 -13.95 21.33
C VAL A 11 -23.37 -13.22 20.80
N GLY A 12 -23.22 -12.53 19.66
CA GLY A 12 -24.32 -11.83 19.00
C GLY A 12 -25.49 -12.77 18.70
N VAL A 13 -26.57 -12.65 19.48
CA VAL A 13 -27.82 -13.37 19.25
C VAL A 13 -28.40 -12.90 17.92
N VAL A 14 -28.43 -13.78 16.92
CA VAL A 14 -29.17 -13.55 15.68
C VAL A 14 -30.66 -13.74 16.02
N ILE A 15 -31.35 -12.65 16.34
CA ILE A 15 -32.79 -12.67 16.58
C ILE A 15 -33.50 -12.87 15.23
N PHE A 16 -34.01 -14.08 15.00
CA PHE A 16 -34.89 -14.37 13.86
C PHE A 16 -36.29 -13.83 14.17
N HIS A 17 -36.66 -12.72 13.54
CA HIS A 17 -38.05 -12.23 13.60
C HIS A 17 -38.90 -12.94 12.55
N SER A 18 -40.19 -13.14 12.85
CA SER A 18 -41.13 -13.76 11.92
C SER A 18 -41.28 -12.95 10.62
N LEU A 19 -41.62 -13.65 9.53
CA LEU A 19 -41.91 -13.04 8.23
C LEU A 19 -42.99 -11.96 8.31
N GLU A 20 -43.98 -12.15 9.19
CA GLU A 20 -45.06 -11.19 9.44
C GLU A 20 -44.55 -9.87 10.02
N VAL A 21 -43.62 -9.91 10.99
CA VAL A 21 -43.02 -8.70 11.57
C VAL A 21 -42.19 -7.96 10.52
N ARG A 22 -41.45 -8.69 9.66
CA ARG A 22 -40.73 -8.09 8.53
C ARG A 22 -41.70 -7.42 7.55
N GLN A 23 -42.77 -8.09 7.15
CA GLN A 23 -43.76 -7.54 6.21
C GLN A 23 -44.44 -6.28 6.78
N LYS A 24 -44.83 -6.30 8.05
CA LYS A 24 -45.43 -5.13 8.74
C LYS A 24 -44.45 -3.96 8.84
N ALA A 25 -43.18 -4.23 9.15
CA ALA A 25 -42.13 -3.21 9.14
C ALA A 25 -41.95 -2.57 7.77
N LEU A 26 -41.93 -3.38 6.69
CA LEU A 26 -41.80 -2.88 5.33
C LEU A 26 -43.02 -2.04 4.89
N SER A 27 -44.25 -2.41 5.28
CA SER A 27 -45.44 -1.57 5.02
C SER A 27 -45.31 -0.19 5.64
N LEU A 28 -44.98 -0.12 6.94
CA LEU A 28 -44.80 1.15 7.66
C LEU A 28 -43.68 2.00 7.05
N LEU A 29 -42.61 1.37 6.57
CA LEU A 29 -41.52 2.08 5.89
C LEU A 29 -41.93 2.64 4.53
N ARG A 30 -42.81 1.95 3.79
CA ARG A 30 -43.36 2.44 2.51
C ARG A 30 -44.33 3.61 2.71
N GLU A 31 -45.03 3.64 3.85
CA GLU A 31 -45.87 4.77 4.29
C GLU A 31 -45.06 6.00 4.73
N GLY A 32 -43.72 5.93 4.69
CA GLY A 32 -42.83 7.06 5.00
C GLY A 32 -42.48 7.19 6.49
N ILE A 33 -42.86 6.24 7.33
CA ILE A 33 -42.56 6.27 8.77
C ILE A 33 -41.05 6.07 8.99
N PRO A 34 -40.39 6.89 9.83
CA PRO A 34 -38.95 6.78 10.05
C PRO A 34 -38.57 5.46 10.73
N ASN A 35 -37.39 4.93 10.40
CA ASN A 35 -36.89 3.63 10.90
C ASN A 35 -36.92 3.52 12.44
N SER A 36 -36.67 4.62 13.16
CA SER A 36 -36.69 4.66 14.63
C SER A 36 -38.09 4.41 15.20
N GLU A 37 -39.11 4.95 14.54
CA GLU A 37 -40.51 4.80 14.95
C GLU A 37 -41.03 3.40 14.61
N VAL A 38 -40.65 2.85 13.45
CA VAL A 38 -40.95 1.44 13.09
C VAL A 38 -40.30 0.47 14.07
N ALA A 39 -39.03 0.70 14.44
CA ALA A 39 -38.32 -0.09 15.43
C ALA A 39 -39.03 -0.08 16.79
N ARG A 40 -39.45 1.11 17.26
CA ARG A 40 -40.20 1.29 18.51
C ARG A 40 -41.56 0.58 18.49
N ARG A 41 -42.32 0.72 17.41
CA ARG A 41 -43.67 0.13 17.27
C ARG A 41 -43.67 -1.40 17.24
N LEU A 42 -42.60 -2.00 16.70
CA LEU A 42 -42.52 -3.45 16.50
C LEU A 42 -41.62 -4.15 17.53
N GLY A 43 -41.00 -3.40 18.45
CA GLY A 43 -40.07 -3.97 19.43
C GLY A 43 -38.81 -4.57 18.80
N VAL A 44 -38.39 -4.03 17.65
CA VAL A 44 -37.27 -4.56 16.84
C VAL A 44 -36.10 -3.58 16.89
N ALA A 45 -34.87 -4.09 16.86
CA ALA A 45 -33.68 -3.25 16.79
C ALA A 45 -33.68 -2.37 15.52
N LYS A 46 -33.28 -1.10 15.64
CA LYS A 46 -33.18 -0.15 14.51
C LYS A 46 -32.32 -0.69 13.36
N GLY A 47 -31.25 -1.41 13.69
CA GLY A 47 -30.37 -2.06 12.71
C GLY A 47 -31.10 -3.10 11.86
N THR A 48 -31.97 -3.92 12.47
CA THR A 48 -32.77 -4.94 11.78
C THR A 48 -33.79 -4.32 10.83
N VAL A 49 -34.49 -3.25 11.26
CA VAL A 49 -35.40 -2.50 10.37
C VAL A 49 -34.63 -1.88 9.19
N GLY A 50 -33.44 -1.33 9.45
CA GLY A 50 -32.55 -0.82 8.41
C GLY A 50 -32.10 -1.91 7.42
N TYR A 51 -31.78 -3.10 7.92
CA TYR A 51 -31.41 -4.25 7.09
C TYR A 51 -32.57 -4.72 6.21
N TRP A 52 -33.80 -4.82 6.74
CA TRP A 52 -34.98 -5.17 5.95
C TRP A 52 -35.26 -4.17 4.84
N LYS A 53 -35.17 -2.87 5.15
CA LYS A 53 -35.30 -1.78 4.18
C LYS A 53 -34.26 -1.90 3.06
N HIS A 54 -33.01 -2.16 3.42
CA HIS A 54 -31.93 -2.36 2.46
C HIS A 54 -32.18 -3.60 1.58
N LYS A 55 -32.59 -4.73 2.17
CA LYS A 55 -32.89 -5.96 1.43
C LYS A 55 -34.05 -5.80 0.46
N GLU A 56 -35.13 -5.13 0.86
CA GLU A 56 -36.26 -4.82 -0.02
C GLU A 56 -35.85 -3.92 -1.20
N ARG A 57 -35.07 -2.86 -0.92
CA ARG A 57 -34.53 -1.99 -1.99
C ARG A 57 -33.60 -2.76 -2.94
N ALA A 58 -32.83 -3.70 -2.42
CA ALA A 58 -31.94 -4.54 -3.22
C ALA A 58 -32.74 -5.51 -4.13
N GLU A 59 -33.80 -6.14 -3.60
CA GLU A 59 -34.74 -6.98 -4.36
C GLU A 59 -35.44 -6.19 -5.49
N ARG A 60 -35.61 -4.88 -5.32
CA ARG A 60 -36.21 -3.97 -6.32
C ARG A 60 -35.21 -3.28 -7.26
N GLY A 61 -33.91 -3.49 -7.07
CA GLY A 61 -32.87 -2.79 -7.85
C GLY A 61 -32.78 -1.29 -7.57
N GLU A 62 -33.39 -0.80 -6.47
CA GLU A 62 -33.41 0.61 -6.06
C GLU A 62 -32.21 0.99 -5.19
N CYS A 63 -31.40 0.01 -4.76
CA CYS A 63 -30.16 0.31 -4.07
C CYS A 63 -29.20 1.02 -5.04
N PRO A 64 -28.56 2.14 -4.63
CA PRO A 64 -27.45 2.69 -5.38
C PRO A 64 -26.47 1.54 -5.61
N GLY A 65 -26.20 1.21 -6.88
CA GLY A 65 -25.24 0.18 -7.22
C GLY A 65 -23.93 0.43 -6.47
N ARG A 66 -23.23 -0.64 -6.08
CA ARG A 66 -21.93 -0.50 -5.43
C ARG A 66 -21.05 0.29 -6.38
N ARG A 67 -20.63 1.51 -6.01
CA ARG A 67 -19.68 2.29 -6.81
C ARG A 67 -18.45 1.42 -6.99
N SER A 68 -18.19 0.98 -8.21
CA SER A 68 -16.95 0.30 -8.54
C SER A 68 -15.97 1.38 -8.96
N PRO A 69 -14.86 1.59 -8.24
CA PRO A 69 -13.77 2.44 -8.69
C PRO A 69 -13.39 2.09 -10.12
N LEU A 70 -13.23 3.09 -11.00
CA LEU A 70 -12.84 2.84 -12.38
C LEU A 70 -11.38 2.41 -12.42
N CYS A 71 -11.13 1.28 -13.07
CA CYS A 71 -9.80 0.74 -13.26
C CYS A 71 -9.15 1.33 -14.51
N PRO A 72 -7.91 1.83 -14.42
CA PRO A 72 -7.15 2.22 -15.60
C PRO A 72 -6.94 1.09 -16.62
N ARG A 73 -7.00 -0.16 -16.15
CA ARG A 73 -6.76 -1.35 -17.00
C ARG A 73 -8.04 -1.95 -17.56
N CYS A 74 -9.14 -1.94 -16.80
CA CYS A 74 -10.40 -2.54 -17.23
C CYS A 74 -11.33 -1.53 -17.91
N ASP A 75 -11.33 -0.29 -17.43
CA ASP A 75 -12.33 0.72 -17.77
C ASP A 75 -11.74 1.91 -18.54
N GLY A 76 -10.43 1.88 -18.85
CA GLY A 76 -9.76 2.91 -19.65
C GLY A 76 -9.58 4.25 -18.94
N ARG A 77 -9.70 4.29 -17.61
CA ARG A 77 -9.39 5.49 -16.80
C ARG A 77 -7.92 5.89 -17.02
N GLU A 78 -7.65 7.18 -17.06
CA GLU A 78 -6.27 7.67 -17.04
C GLU A 78 -5.55 7.27 -15.74
N LEU A 79 -4.30 6.82 -15.87
CA LEU A 79 -3.42 6.48 -14.75
C LEU A 79 -2.36 7.58 -14.62
N ASP A 80 -2.21 8.13 -13.42
CA ASP A 80 -1.04 8.94 -13.08
C ASP A 80 0.21 8.04 -13.12
N ALA A 81 0.87 8.05 -14.28
CA ALA A 81 2.00 7.16 -14.57
C ALA A 81 3.19 7.41 -13.62
N PRO A 82 3.66 8.64 -13.37
CA PRO A 82 4.69 8.91 -12.37
C PRO A 82 4.33 8.37 -10.99
N ALA A 83 3.12 8.66 -10.48
CA ALA A 83 2.71 8.22 -9.16
C ALA A 83 2.60 6.69 -9.08
N TYR A 84 2.10 6.05 -10.14
CA TYR A 84 2.04 4.60 -10.25
C TYR A 84 3.42 3.96 -10.19
N VAL A 85 4.38 4.48 -10.96
CA VAL A 85 5.73 3.93 -11.01
C VAL A 85 6.45 4.08 -9.67
N GLN A 86 6.22 5.19 -8.96
CA GLN A 86 6.73 5.37 -7.61
C GLN A 86 6.07 4.40 -6.61
N LEU A 87 4.75 4.25 -6.68
CA LEU A 87 4.02 3.29 -5.84
C LEU A 87 4.42 1.85 -6.15
N LEU A 88 4.77 1.54 -7.40
CA LEU A 88 5.32 0.24 -7.81
C LEU A 88 6.66 -0.03 -7.10
N GLY A 89 7.56 0.96 -7.03
CA GLY A 89 8.80 0.84 -6.26
C GLY A 89 8.54 0.56 -4.78
N LEU A 90 7.69 1.37 -4.14
CA LEU A 90 7.28 1.17 -2.74
C LEU A 90 6.62 -0.20 -2.52
N TYR A 91 5.78 -0.64 -3.47
CA TYR A 91 5.15 -1.95 -3.43
C TYR A 91 6.17 -3.08 -3.49
N LEU A 92 7.19 -2.96 -4.35
CA LEU A 92 8.20 -4.00 -4.53
C LEU A 92 9.11 -4.14 -3.29
N GLY A 93 9.42 -3.05 -2.59
CA GLY A 93 10.15 -3.14 -1.33
C GLY A 93 9.28 -3.53 -0.14
N ASP A 94 8.67 -2.54 0.52
CA ASP A 94 7.95 -2.73 1.78
C ASP A 94 6.46 -3.05 1.61
N GLY A 95 5.93 -2.97 0.39
CA GLY A 95 4.51 -3.20 0.16
C GLY A 95 4.10 -4.66 0.13
N HIS A 96 2.83 -4.93 0.46
CA HIS A 96 2.23 -6.25 0.26
C HIS A 96 0.76 -6.09 -0.10
N ILE A 97 0.27 -7.04 -0.90
CA ILE A 97 -1.15 -7.16 -1.24
C ILE A 97 -1.67 -8.43 -0.58
N VAL A 98 -2.70 -8.28 0.23
CA VAL A 98 -3.36 -9.39 0.93
C VAL A 98 -4.84 -9.35 0.61
N ARG A 99 -5.45 -10.52 0.45
CA ARG A 99 -6.91 -10.65 0.37
C ARG A 99 -7.41 -11.41 1.60
N PRO A 100 -7.79 -10.70 2.68
CA PRO A 100 -8.31 -11.36 3.88
C PRO A 100 -9.62 -12.08 3.56
N THR A 101 -9.83 -13.27 4.13
CA THR A 101 -11.08 -14.03 3.95
C THR A 101 -12.32 -13.28 4.44
N ALA A 102 -12.16 -12.44 5.47
CA ALA A 102 -13.23 -11.60 6.03
C ALA A 102 -13.57 -10.36 5.17
N HIS A 103 -12.74 -10.01 4.19
CA HIS A 103 -12.93 -8.81 3.37
C HIS A 103 -13.12 -9.19 1.89
N SER A 104 -14.13 -8.59 1.25
CA SER A 104 -14.41 -8.86 -0.17
C SER A 104 -13.31 -8.34 -1.11
N SER A 105 -12.59 -7.29 -0.70
CA SER A 105 -11.59 -6.60 -1.51
C SER A 105 -10.16 -6.80 -0.97
N PRO A 106 -9.17 -7.01 -1.86
CA PRO A 106 -7.78 -7.04 -1.44
C PRO A 106 -7.33 -5.66 -0.94
N SER A 107 -6.32 -5.68 -0.06
CA SER A 107 -5.69 -4.49 0.49
C SER A 107 -4.22 -4.42 0.06
N LEU A 108 -3.79 -3.22 -0.35
CA LEU A 108 -2.39 -2.86 -0.49
C LEU A 108 -1.98 -2.19 0.80
N SER A 109 -0.87 -2.63 1.39
CA SER A 109 -0.28 -2.02 2.58
C SER A 109 1.20 -1.78 2.33
N VAL A 110 1.69 -0.58 2.59
CA VAL A 110 3.11 -0.23 2.59
C VAL A 110 3.50 0.15 4.01
N THR A 111 4.40 -0.61 4.63
CA THR A 111 4.84 -0.36 6.02
C THR A 111 6.06 0.55 5.99
N LEU A 112 5.99 1.69 6.67
CA LEU A 112 7.04 2.72 6.68
C LEU A 112 7.38 3.13 8.11
N ASP A 113 8.68 3.32 8.38
CA ASP A 113 9.19 3.68 9.71
C ASP A 113 8.73 5.08 10.18
N ASP A 114 8.48 5.24 11.48
CA ASP A 114 8.10 6.52 12.09
C ASP A 114 9.21 7.59 12.04
N THR A 115 10.46 7.18 11.79
CA THR A 115 11.63 8.08 11.64
C THR A 115 11.56 8.94 10.38
N TRP A 116 10.76 8.55 9.37
CA TRP A 116 10.68 9.21 8.07
C TRP A 116 9.24 9.62 7.71
N PRO A 117 8.63 10.57 8.43
CA PRO A 117 7.24 10.99 8.21
C PRO A 117 7.00 11.56 6.82
N GLY A 118 7.96 12.23 6.19
CA GLY A 118 7.84 12.75 4.83
C GLY A 118 7.67 11.63 3.79
N VAL A 119 8.34 10.50 3.98
CA VAL A 119 8.15 9.30 3.15
C VAL A 119 6.73 8.73 3.32
N GLN A 120 6.16 8.80 4.53
CA GLN A 120 4.78 8.37 4.77
C GLN A 120 3.77 9.28 4.04
N ASP A 121 3.97 10.60 4.11
CA ASP A 121 3.16 11.61 3.42
C ASP A 121 3.20 11.39 1.91
N GLU A 122 4.40 11.15 1.38
CA GLU A 122 4.60 10.89 -0.04
C GLU A 122 3.95 9.57 -0.48
N CYS A 123 4.11 8.50 0.30
CA CYS A 123 3.46 7.22 0.03
C CYS A 123 1.94 7.35 0.00
N GLU A 124 1.36 8.14 0.91
CA GLU A 124 -0.08 8.39 0.95
C GLU A 124 -0.53 9.20 -0.27
N ALA A 125 0.23 10.22 -0.67
CA ALA A 125 -0.05 11.04 -1.84
C ALA A 125 -0.04 10.22 -3.13
N VAL A 126 0.99 9.40 -3.36
CA VAL A 126 1.07 8.55 -4.57
C VAL A 126 -0.03 7.48 -4.57
N MET A 127 -0.37 6.92 -3.40
CA MET A 127 -1.46 5.94 -3.32
C MET A 127 -2.81 6.57 -3.64
N ARG A 128 -3.06 7.82 -3.22
CA ARG A 128 -4.27 8.58 -3.59
C ARG A 128 -4.31 8.94 -5.08
N ALA A 129 -3.19 9.32 -5.68
CA ALA A 129 -3.13 9.63 -7.11
C ALA A 129 -3.43 8.40 -7.97
N VAL A 130 -2.93 7.23 -7.57
CA VAL A 130 -3.16 5.96 -8.28
C VAL A 130 -4.57 5.42 -8.05
N LEU A 131 -5.15 5.63 -6.86
CA LEU A 131 -6.45 5.11 -6.45
C LEU A 131 -7.37 6.26 -5.95
N PRO A 132 -7.76 7.21 -6.83
CA PRO A 132 -8.46 8.43 -6.41
C PRO A 132 -9.88 8.16 -5.88
N ASP A 133 -10.51 7.10 -6.37
CA ASP A 133 -11.86 6.68 -5.95
C ASP A 133 -11.85 5.81 -4.69
N ASN A 134 -10.67 5.54 -4.12
CA ASN A 134 -10.50 4.69 -2.94
C ASN A 134 -10.01 5.51 -1.75
N SER A 135 -10.49 5.13 -0.57
CA SER A 135 -9.99 5.72 0.66
C SER A 135 -8.61 5.15 0.99
N VAL A 136 -7.66 6.06 1.23
CA VAL A 136 -6.32 5.77 1.74
C VAL A 136 -6.26 6.16 3.21
N HIS A 137 -5.73 5.26 4.03
CA HIS A 137 -5.68 5.43 5.49
C HIS A 137 -4.32 5.03 6.05
N ARG A 138 -3.90 5.67 7.15
CA ARG A 138 -2.75 5.23 7.94
C ARG A 138 -3.21 4.36 9.11
N VAL A 139 -2.48 3.28 9.34
CA VAL A 139 -2.68 2.40 10.50
C VAL A 139 -1.39 2.35 11.29
N ARG A 140 -1.45 2.83 12.54
CA ARG A 140 -0.27 2.85 13.41
C ARG A 140 0.12 1.45 13.86
N ARG A 141 1.42 1.18 13.84
CA ARG A 141 2.07 0.02 14.45
C ARG A 141 3.21 0.48 15.36
N THR A 142 3.82 -0.44 16.08
CA THR A 142 4.95 -0.11 16.97
C THR A 142 6.17 0.26 16.12
N GLY A 143 6.54 1.55 16.14
CA GLY A 143 7.71 2.10 15.43
C GLY A 143 7.53 2.33 13.93
N CYS A 144 6.34 2.09 13.38
CA CYS A 144 6.05 2.26 11.95
C CYS A 144 4.55 2.49 11.71
N GLN A 145 4.20 2.90 10.49
CA GLN A 145 2.82 3.01 10.03
C GLN A 145 2.62 2.23 8.74
N ASP A 146 1.46 1.60 8.62
CA ASP A 146 1.01 1.10 7.33
C ASP A 146 0.20 2.18 6.63
N VAL A 147 0.58 2.56 5.42
CA VAL A 147 -0.30 3.26 4.49
C VAL A 147 -1.10 2.22 3.71
N LYS A 148 -2.43 2.26 3.80
CA LYS A 148 -3.32 1.23 3.25
C LYS A 148 -4.40 1.76 2.32
N ALA A 149 -4.69 0.98 1.29
CA ALA A 149 -5.87 1.14 0.43
C ALA A 149 -6.50 -0.21 0.10
N TYR A 150 -7.82 -0.21 -0.11
CA TYR A 150 -8.60 -1.38 -0.50
C TYR A 150 -9.18 -1.17 -1.89
N SER A 151 -8.90 -2.08 -2.82
CA SER A 151 -9.49 -2.02 -4.16
C SER A 151 -9.49 -3.39 -4.83
N ASN A 152 -10.58 -3.74 -5.51
CA ASN A 152 -10.65 -4.96 -6.31
C ASN A 152 -9.71 -4.95 -7.52
N HIS A 153 -9.20 -3.78 -7.90
CA HIS A 153 -8.31 -3.59 -9.05
C HIS A 153 -6.83 -3.59 -8.68
N LEU A 154 -6.45 -3.81 -7.41
CA LEU A 154 -5.04 -4.02 -7.04
C LEU A 154 -4.37 -5.15 -7.83
N PRO A 155 -5.01 -6.32 -8.06
CA PRO A 155 -4.48 -7.35 -8.96
C PRO A 155 -4.20 -6.88 -10.39
N CYS A 156 -5.03 -5.97 -10.92
CA CYS A 156 -4.89 -5.42 -12.27
C CYS A 156 -3.68 -4.46 -12.36
N LEU A 157 -3.43 -3.70 -11.28
CA LEU A 157 -2.35 -2.72 -11.20
C LEU A 157 -1.02 -3.34 -10.78
N PHE A 158 -1.04 -4.40 -9.97
CA PHE A 158 0.15 -5.10 -9.47
C PHE A 158 0.08 -6.58 -9.84
N PRO A 159 0.25 -6.93 -11.12
CA PRO A 159 0.17 -8.32 -11.57
C PRO A 159 1.27 -9.22 -10.98
N GLN A 160 2.28 -8.63 -10.33
CA GLN A 160 3.31 -9.35 -9.57
C GLN A 160 2.78 -10.03 -8.31
N HIS A 161 1.57 -9.70 -7.86
CA HIS A 161 0.97 -10.37 -6.70
C HIS A 161 0.75 -11.87 -6.96
N GLY A 162 0.88 -12.68 -5.93
CA GLY A 162 0.81 -14.14 -6.01
C GLY A 162 1.00 -14.76 -4.62
N PRO A 163 0.77 -16.08 -4.49
CA PRO A 163 0.89 -16.79 -3.21
C PRO A 163 2.33 -16.78 -2.67
N GLY A 164 2.44 -16.83 -1.35
CA GLY A 164 3.73 -16.90 -0.65
C GLY A 164 4.49 -15.58 -0.55
N PRO A 165 5.70 -15.61 0.04
CA PRO A 165 6.56 -14.44 0.16
C PRO A 165 6.93 -13.82 -1.19
N LYS A 166 7.01 -12.48 -1.23
CA LYS A 166 7.34 -11.73 -2.44
C LYS A 166 8.72 -12.07 -3.01
N ASN A 167 9.67 -12.36 -2.15
CA ASN A 167 11.06 -12.66 -2.54
C ASN A 167 11.27 -14.10 -3.04
N SER A 168 10.32 -15.01 -2.82
CA SER A 168 10.40 -16.39 -3.29
C SER A 168 9.67 -16.63 -4.62
N ARG A 169 9.00 -15.61 -5.15
CA ARG A 169 8.26 -15.68 -6.42
C ARG A 169 8.98 -14.85 -7.48
N SER A 170 8.77 -15.20 -8.75
CA SER A 170 9.27 -14.38 -9.86
C SER A 170 8.55 -13.05 -9.91
N ILE A 171 9.32 -11.97 -10.05
CA ILE A 171 8.84 -10.60 -10.18
C ILE A 171 9.21 -10.11 -11.58
N ALA A 172 8.24 -10.16 -12.49
CA ALA A 172 8.39 -9.62 -13.84
C ALA A 172 7.41 -8.46 -14.06
N LEU A 173 7.90 -7.39 -14.68
CA LEU A 173 7.03 -6.29 -15.12
C LEU A 173 6.24 -6.73 -16.36
N ALA A 174 4.94 -6.46 -16.36
CA ALA A 174 4.12 -6.57 -17.56
C ALA A 174 4.59 -5.54 -18.62
N PRO A 175 4.35 -5.76 -19.92
CA PRO A 175 4.83 -4.86 -20.98
C PRO A 175 4.50 -3.38 -20.74
N TRP A 176 3.24 -3.08 -20.43
CA TRP A 176 2.80 -1.73 -20.11
C TRP A 176 3.50 -1.13 -18.86
N GLN A 177 3.84 -1.94 -17.85
CA GLN A 177 4.59 -1.44 -16.69
C GLN A 177 6.03 -1.07 -17.08
N ARG A 178 6.64 -1.81 -18.01
CA ARG A 178 7.98 -1.48 -18.52
C ARG A 178 7.96 -0.17 -19.27
N GLU A 179 6.95 0.06 -20.12
CA GLU A 179 6.79 1.34 -20.83
C GLU A 179 6.70 2.52 -19.85
N LEU A 180 5.91 2.37 -18.77
CA LEU A 180 5.79 3.42 -17.74
C LEU A 180 7.11 3.60 -16.96
N VAL A 181 7.78 2.51 -16.58
CA VAL A 181 9.07 2.56 -15.87
C VAL A 181 10.14 3.21 -16.74
N ASP A 182 10.16 2.92 -18.04
CA ASP A 182 11.13 3.47 -18.97
C ASP A 182 10.89 4.97 -19.22
N ALA A 183 9.63 5.41 -19.19
CA ALA A 183 9.27 6.83 -19.24
C ALA A 183 9.53 7.57 -17.92
N HIS A 184 9.46 6.87 -16.77
CA HIS A 184 9.55 7.44 -15.43
C HIS A 184 10.55 6.70 -14.53
N PRO A 185 11.83 6.52 -14.94
CA PRO A 185 12.77 5.67 -14.23
C PRO A 185 13.11 6.20 -12.83
N TRP A 186 13.15 7.53 -12.68
CA TRP A 186 13.45 8.17 -11.40
C TRP A 186 12.38 7.92 -10.34
N GLN A 187 11.10 7.80 -10.74
CA GLN A 187 10.01 7.48 -9.84
C GLN A 187 10.16 6.06 -9.28
N LEU A 188 10.60 5.10 -10.12
CA LEU A 188 10.85 3.73 -9.67
C LEU A 188 12.02 3.69 -8.69
N ILE A 189 13.13 4.35 -9.05
CA ILE A 189 14.33 4.48 -8.20
C ILE A 189 13.95 5.09 -6.85
N ARG A 190 13.18 6.18 -6.86
CA ARG A 190 12.74 6.88 -5.66
C ARG A 190 11.90 5.98 -4.77
N GLY A 191 10.91 5.28 -5.33
CA GLY A 191 10.08 4.33 -4.59
C GLY A 191 10.89 3.21 -3.93
N LEU A 192 11.82 2.60 -4.67
CA LEU A 192 12.68 1.53 -4.15
C LEU A 192 13.68 2.01 -3.09
N ILE A 193 14.24 3.21 -3.23
CA ILE A 193 15.14 3.79 -2.23
C ILE A 193 14.37 4.20 -0.97
N HIS A 194 13.14 4.69 -1.11
CA HIS A 194 12.33 5.09 0.04
C HIS A 194 11.88 3.89 0.87
N SER A 195 11.69 2.72 0.25
CA SER A 195 11.43 1.47 0.97
C SER A 195 12.72 0.82 1.52
N ASP A 196 13.48 0.16 0.65
CA ASP A 196 14.59 -0.74 1.02
C ASP A 196 15.97 -0.07 0.94
N GLY A 197 15.97 1.23 0.63
CA GLY A 197 17.18 2.02 0.49
C GLY A 197 17.44 2.95 1.66
N CYS A 198 18.67 3.40 1.71
CA CYS A 198 19.11 4.46 2.59
C CYS A 198 20.16 5.34 1.93
N ARG A 199 20.19 6.60 2.37
CA ARG A 199 21.24 7.55 2.04
C ARG A 199 22.05 7.78 3.31
N LEU A 200 23.33 7.48 3.26
CA LEU A 200 24.25 7.52 4.40
C LEU A 200 25.39 8.46 4.08
N THR A 201 25.93 9.13 5.11
CA THR A 201 27.19 9.87 4.99
C THR A 201 28.30 9.05 5.64
N ASN A 202 29.17 8.47 4.83
CA ASN A 202 30.38 7.82 5.33
C ASN A 202 31.46 8.87 5.55
N TRP A 203 32.40 8.58 6.44
CA TRP A 203 33.57 9.43 6.67
C TRP A 203 34.85 8.61 6.73
N THR A 204 35.97 9.24 6.37
CA THR A 204 37.31 8.67 6.51
C THR A 204 38.26 9.78 6.94
N VAL A 205 39.40 9.43 7.53
CA VAL A 205 40.42 10.41 7.90
C VAL A 205 41.65 10.14 7.05
N ARG A 206 42.12 11.16 6.34
CA ARG A 206 43.38 11.10 5.58
C ARG A 206 44.32 12.19 6.07
N THR A 207 45.59 11.85 6.19
CA THR A 207 46.65 12.83 6.46
C THR A 207 47.01 13.53 5.17
N VAL A 208 46.89 14.85 5.12
CA VAL A 208 47.27 15.70 3.98
C VAL A 208 48.13 16.83 4.50
N GLY A 209 49.40 16.86 4.09
CA GLY A 209 50.36 17.87 4.57
C GLY A 209 50.69 17.76 6.06
N GLY A 210 50.66 16.56 6.64
CA GLY A 210 50.91 16.34 8.08
C GLY A 210 49.67 16.50 8.98
N GLU A 211 48.58 17.09 8.48
CA GLU A 211 47.34 17.26 9.23
C GLU A 211 46.31 16.18 8.90
N ARG A 212 45.63 15.66 9.92
CA ARG A 212 44.52 14.71 9.77
C ARG A 212 43.26 15.47 9.34
N LYS A 213 42.80 15.26 8.11
CA LYS A 213 41.53 15.81 7.60
C LYS A 213 40.46 14.72 7.51
N ARG A 214 39.26 15.01 8.04
CA ARG A 214 38.07 14.17 7.90
C ARG A 214 37.41 14.48 6.55
N TYR A 215 37.20 13.43 5.75
CA TYR A 215 36.53 13.49 4.46
C TYR A 215 35.21 12.76 4.56
N GLU A 216 34.13 13.46 4.28
CA GLU A 216 32.78 12.89 4.25
C GLU A 216 32.37 12.63 2.80
N TYR A 217 31.67 11.53 2.58
CA TYR A 217 31.20 11.14 1.26
C TYR A 217 29.81 10.50 1.38
N PRO A 218 28.77 11.13 0.79
CA PRO A 218 27.45 10.54 0.75
C PRO A 218 27.44 9.30 -0.15
N ARG A 219 26.59 8.34 0.21
CA ARG A 219 26.41 7.08 -0.50
C ARG A 219 24.95 6.66 -0.38
N TYR A 220 24.41 6.09 -1.46
CA TYR A 220 23.17 5.33 -1.40
C TYR A 220 23.45 3.85 -1.26
N TRP A 221 22.60 3.19 -0.49
CA TRP A 221 22.59 1.75 -0.33
C TRP A 221 21.18 1.23 -0.57
N PHE A 222 21.08 0.08 -1.21
CA PHE A 222 19.83 -0.62 -1.45
C PHE A 222 20.02 -2.10 -1.15
N THR A 223 19.11 -2.69 -0.40
CA THR A 223 19.19 -4.10 0.01
C THR A 223 17.89 -4.81 -0.26
N ASN A 224 17.92 -5.81 -1.13
CA ASN A 224 16.74 -6.66 -1.32
C ASN A 224 17.17 -8.12 -1.53
N THR A 225 16.37 -9.04 -1.00
CA THR A 225 16.64 -10.48 -1.11
C THR A 225 16.29 -11.04 -2.49
N SER A 226 15.28 -10.47 -3.16
CA SER A 226 14.87 -10.85 -4.50
C SER A 226 15.90 -10.43 -5.55
N GLY A 227 16.38 -11.39 -6.34
CA GLY A 227 17.25 -11.12 -7.48
C GLY A 227 16.56 -10.28 -8.55
N ASP A 228 15.27 -10.54 -8.80
CA ASP A 228 14.47 -9.82 -9.79
C ASP A 228 14.29 -8.34 -9.42
N ILE A 229 13.99 -8.03 -8.16
CA ILE A 229 13.85 -6.64 -7.70
C ILE A 229 15.20 -5.91 -7.77
N ARG A 230 16.30 -6.59 -7.40
CA ARG A 230 17.64 -6.02 -7.57
C ARG A 230 17.96 -5.75 -9.04
N GLY A 231 17.61 -6.68 -9.94
CA GLY A 231 17.76 -6.51 -11.39
C GLY A 231 16.98 -5.30 -11.91
N LEU A 232 15.70 -5.20 -11.56
CA LEU A 232 14.88 -4.03 -11.91
C LEU A 232 15.50 -2.72 -11.43
N PHE A 233 16.03 -2.70 -10.20
CA PHE A 233 16.70 -1.52 -9.67
C PHE A 233 17.97 -1.18 -10.48
N THR A 234 18.87 -2.14 -10.69
CA THR A 234 20.14 -1.91 -11.41
C THR A 234 19.93 -1.53 -12.86
N ASP A 235 19.01 -2.19 -13.56
CA ASP A 235 18.70 -1.91 -14.95
C ASP A 235 18.17 -0.48 -15.10
N THR A 236 17.36 -0.03 -14.12
CA THR A 236 16.82 1.34 -14.10
C THR A 236 17.93 2.36 -13.79
N LEU A 237 18.86 2.06 -12.88
CA LEU A 237 20.03 2.90 -12.62
C LEU A 237 20.92 3.05 -13.86
N ASP A 238 21.14 1.96 -14.59
CA ASP A 238 21.95 1.96 -15.81
C ASP A 238 21.33 2.85 -16.90
N LYS A 239 20.00 2.80 -17.06
CA LYS A 239 19.26 3.66 -18.02
C LYS A 239 19.44 5.15 -17.75
N VAL A 240 19.60 5.54 -16.49
CA VAL A 240 19.80 6.96 -16.10
C VAL A 240 21.27 7.33 -15.87
N GLY A 241 22.20 6.44 -16.23
CA GLY A 241 23.64 6.69 -16.12
C GLY A 241 24.19 6.70 -14.69
N VAL A 242 23.46 6.13 -13.73
CA VAL A 242 23.92 6.00 -12.34
C VAL A 242 24.84 4.79 -12.22
N THR A 243 26.12 5.04 -11.94
CA THR A 243 27.07 3.94 -11.70
C THR A 243 26.90 3.39 -10.28
N TRP A 244 26.70 2.08 -10.20
CA TRP A 244 26.54 1.34 -8.97
C TRP A 244 27.58 0.22 -8.83
N THR A 245 27.60 -0.44 -7.69
CA THR A 245 28.47 -1.59 -7.42
C THR A 245 27.71 -2.61 -6.58
N SER A 246 27.78 -3.89 -6.96
CA SER A 246 27.26 -4.98 -6.14
C SER A 246 28.20 -5.24 -4.97
N CYS A 247 27.66 -5.32 -3.76
CA CYS A 247 28.40 -5.62 -2.53
C CYS A 247 27.85 -6.91 -1.91
N PRO A 248 28.44 -8.08 -2.21
CA PRO A 248 27.97 -9.34 -1.65
C PRO A 248 28.19 -9.42 -0.14
N ARG A 249 27.22 -9.99 0.57
CA ARG A 249 27.31 -10.33 2.00
C ARG A 249 27.30 -11.85 2.12
N GLY A 250 28.41 -12.42 2.60
CA GLY A 250 28.56 -13.89 2.70
C GLY A 250 28.47 -14.61 1.35
N GLY A 251 28.95 -13.97 0.26
CA GLY A 251 28.90 -14.53 -1.09
C GLY A 251 27.60 -14.25 -1.87
N VAL A 252 26.57 -13.68 -1.24
CA VAL A 252 25.28 -13.39 -1.90
C VAL A 252 25.15 -11.89 -2.20
N PRO A 253 24.86 -11.47 -3.45
CA PRO A 253 24.83 -10.07 -3.88
C PRO A 253 23.55 -9.34 -3.44
N TYR A 254 23.26 -9.31 -2.15
CA TYR A 254 22.04 -8.65 -1.61
C TYR A 254 22.05 -7.13 -1.74
N ASN A 255 23.23 -6.52 -1.80
CA ASN A 255 23.37 -5.10 -1.60
C ASN A 255 23.92 -4.41 -2.85
N ILE A 256 23.37 -3.24 -3.13
CA ILE A 256 23.77 -2.37 -4.22
C ILE A 256 24.19 -1.04 -3.61
N SER A 257 25.38 -0.57 -3.98
CA SER A 257 25.98 0.65 -3.46
C SER A 257 26.20 1.65 -4.59
N VAL A 258 25.76 2.90 -4.39
CA VAL A 258 26.05 4.05 -5.27
C VAL A 258 26.89 5.05 -4.48
N ALA A 259 28.17 5.17 -4.84
CA ALA A 259 29.13 5.98 -4.10
C ALA A 259 29.94 6.96 -4.96
N ARG A 260 29.82 6.87 -6.30
CA ARG A 260 30.52 7.80 -7.19
C ARG A 260 29.86 9.18 -7.09
N ARG A 261 30.66 10.22 -6.86
CA ARG A 261 30.18 11.60 -6.65
C ARG A 261 29.16 12.07 -7.70
N PRO A 262 29.38 11.90 -9.02
CA PRO A 262 28.38 12.31 -10.02
C PRO A 262 27.07 11.54 -9.91
N SER A 263 27.14 10.23 -9.66
CA SER A 263 25.96 9.38 -9.52
C SER A 263 25.18 9.67 -8.24
N VAL A 264 25.87 9.98 -7.14
CA VAL A 264 25.20 10.42 -5.90
C VAL A 264 24.52 11.77 -6.09
N ALA A 265 25.15 12.70 -6.81
CA ALA A 265 24.52 13.99 -7.13
C ALA A 265 23.27 13.84 -8.01
N LEU A 266 23.29 12.93 -8.98
CA LEU A 266 22.09 12.59 -9.78
C LEU A 266 20.98 12.00 -8.89
N MET A 267 21.33 11.04 -8.04
CA MET A 267 20.38 10.46 -7.09
C MET A 267 19.80 11.53 -6.16
N ASP A 268 20.63 12.43 -5.61
CA ASP A 268 20.17 13.52 -4.75
C ASP A 268 19.19 14.47 -5.46
N ALA A 269 19.44 14.79 -6.73
CA ALA A 269 18.59 15.69 -7.51
C ALA A 269 17.20 15.11 -7.79
N HIS A 270 17.07 13.78 -7.89
CA HIS A 270 15.82 13.12 -8.32
C HIS A 270 15.10 12.35 -7.21
N VAL A 271 15.84 11.71 -6.30
CA VAL A 271 15.30 10.97 -5.15
C VAL A 271 15.06 11.88 -3.96
N GLY A 272 15.85 12.95 -3.83
CA GLY A 272 15.73 13.86 -2.70
C GLY A 272 16.12 13.23 -1.34
N PRO A 273 16.09 14.02 -0.26
CA PRO A 273 16.38 13.51 1.08
C PRO A 273 15.24 12.61 1.57
N LYS A 274 15.58 11.58 2.36
CA LYS A 274 14.63 10.87 3.21
C LYS A 274 14.37 11.78 4.42
N TYR A 275 13.14 12.21 4.64
CA TYR A 275 12.69 13.05 5.76
C TYR A 275 11.35 12.57 6.28
#